data_AF-A0A5S4TFH1-F1
#
_entry.id   AF-A0A5S4TFH1-F1
#
_cell.length_a   1.000
_cell.length_b   1.000
_cell.length_c   1.000
_cell.angle_alpha   90.00
_cell.angle_beta   90.00
_cell.angle_gamma   90.00
#
_symmetry.space_group_name_H-M   'P 1'
#
loop_
_entity.id
_entity.type
_entity.pdbx_description
1 polymer ?
#
loop_
_entity_poly.entity_id
_entity_poly.type
_entity_poly.pdbx_seq_one_letter_code
_entity_poly.pdbx_strand_id
1 'polypeptide(L)'
;MNELRDVKALAQPNEILLVVDAMIGQEAANVAREFNAQLEVTGVILTKIDGDTRGGAALSVRHITGKPIKFTGTGEKITDIETFHPDRMSSRILGMGDMLTLIEKASQEYDEQKALEMAEKMRENTFDFNDFIDQLDQVQNMGPMEDLLKMIP
;
A
#
# COMPACT_ATOMS: atom_id res chain seq x y z
N MET A 1 -19.37 -15.36 -24.87
CA MET A 1 -19.03 -13.96 -25.21
C MET A 1 -19.92 -13.35 -26.29
N ASN A 2 -20.28 -14.05 -27.38
CA ASN A 2 -21.16 -13.50 -28.43
C ASN A 2 -22.47 -12.93 -27.86
N GLU A 3 -23.11 -13.66 -26.96
CA GLU A 3 -24.34 -13.22 -26.27
C GLU A 3 -24.20 -11.85 -25.60
N LEU A 4 -23.09 -11.59 -24.91
CA LEU A 4 -22.86 -10.29 -24.27
C LEU A 4 -22.64 -9.15 -25.27
N ARG A 5 -22.05 -9.45 -26.44
CA ARG A 5 -21.89 -8.47 -27.53
C ARG A 5 -23.24 -8.13 -28.13
N ASP A 6 -24.09 -9.13 -28.31
CA ASP A 6 -25.46 -8.96 -28.82
C ASP A 6 -26.30 -8.12 -27.83
N VAL A 7 -26.18 -8.39 -26.53
CA VAL A 7 -26.84 -7.59 -25.48
C VAL A 7 -26.32 -6.15 -25.46
N LYS A 8 -25.00 -5.92 -25.57
CA LYS A 8 -24.43 -4.56 -25.64
C LYS A 8 -24.96 -3.81 -26.87
N ALA A 9 -25.01 -4.46 -28.03
CA ALA A 9 -25.47 -3.86 -29.28
C ALA A 9 -26.97 -3.50 -29.21
N LEU A 10 -27.79 -4.35 -28.58
CA LEU A 10 -29.22 -4.13 -28.43
C LEU A 10 -29.55 -3.04 -27.38
N ALA A 11 -28.91 -3.11 -26.21
CA ALA A 11 -29.28 -2.29 -25.06
C ALA A 11 -28.60 -0.91 -25.04
N GLN A 12 -27.47 -0.74 -25.74
CA GLN A 12 -26.68 0.51 -25.78
C GLN A 12 -26.46 1.16 -24.40
N PRO A 13 -25.92 0.42 -23.41
CA PRO A 13 -25.84 0.92 -22.04
C PRO A 13 -24.83 2.06 -21.91
N ASN A 14 -25.15 3.04 -21.04
CA ASN A 14 -24.22 4.10 -20.67
C ASN A 14 -23.05 3.58 -19.81
N GLU A 15 -23.29 2.51 -19.04
CA GLU A 15 -22.35 1.95 -18.06
C GLU A 15 -22.35 0.43 -18.15
N ILE A 16 -21.16 -0.15 -18.22
CA ILE A 16 -20.92 -1.60 -18.19
C ILE A 16 -19.96 -1.86 -17.04
N LEU A 17 -20.49 -2.44 -15.96
CA LEU A 17 -19.74 -2.71 -14.74
C LEU A 17 -19.35 -4.19 -14.70
N LEU A 18 -18.05 -4.45 -14.63
CA LEU A 18 -17.54 -5.79 -14.40
C LEU A 18 -17.53 -6.08 -12.90
N VAL A 19 -18.12 -7.19 -12.47
CA VAL A 19 -18.05 -7.65 -11.08
C VAL A 19 -16.98 -8.72 -10.97
N VAL A 20 -16.05 -8.55 -10.03
CA VAL A 20 -14.89 -9.43 -9.84
C VAL A 20 -14.73 -9.76 -8.36
N ASP A 21 -14.52 -11.04 -8.06
CA ASP A 21 -14.23 -11.51 -6.70
C ASP A 21 -12.74 -11.27 -6.37
N ALA A 22 -12.49 -10.53 -5.29
CA ALA A 22 -11.13 -10.19 -4.85
C ALA A 22 -10.32 -11.43 -4.43
N MET A 23 -10.97 -12.52 -4.00
CA MET A 23 -10.29 -13.75 -3.61
C MET A 23 -9.66 -14.51 -4.79
N ILE A 24 -10.12 -14.24 -6.02
CA ILE A 24 -9.57 -14.85 -7.25
C ILE A 24 -8.15 -14.33 -7.55
N GLY A 25 -7.74 -13.23 -6.91
CA GLY A 25 -6.36 -12.74 -6.97
C GLY A 25 -5.96 -12.32 -8.38
N GLN A 26 -4.90 -12.92 -8.93
CA GLN A 26 -4.39 -12.53 -10.25
C GLN A 26 -5.21 -13.08 -11.42
N GLU A 27 -5.95 -14.18 -11.25
CA GLU A 27 -6.80 -14.71 -12.33
C GLU A 27 -7.93 -13.76 -12.70
N ALA A 28 -8.41 -12.99 -11.72
CA ALA A 28 -9.39 -11.93 -11.90
C ALA A 28 -8.94 -10.90 -12.94
N ALA A 29 -7.62 -10.71 -13.07
CA ALA A 29 -7.05 -9.78 -14.02
C ALA A 29 -7.10 -10.30 -15.47
N ASN A 30 -7.01 -11.62 -15.68
CA ASN A 30 -7.19 -12.22 -17.00
C ASN A 30 -8.65 -12.13 -17.47
N VAL A 31 -9.60 -12.43 -16.57
CA VAL A 31 -11.04 -12.27 -16.84
C VAL A 31 -11.34 -10.81 -17.18
N ALA A 32 -10.82 -9.88 -16.39
CA ALA A 32 -11.05 -8.46 -16.61
C ALA A 32 -10.45 -7.96 -17.94
N ARG A 33 -9.28 -8.49 -18.36
CA ARG A 33 -8.70 -8.20 -19.67
C ARG A 33 -9.63 -8.60 -20.81
N GLU A 34 -10.10 -9.84 -20.79
CA GLU A 34 -10.93 -10.39 -21.87
C GLU A 34 -12.27 -9.66 -21.96
N PHE A 35 -12.92 -9.42 -20.82
CA PHE A 35 -14.18 -8.66 -20.77
C PHE A 35 -14.01 -7.22 -21.25
N ASN A 36 -12.94 -6.54 -20.81
CA ASN A 36 -12.68 -5.17 -21.25
C ASN A 36 -12.38 -5.10 -22.75
N ALA A 37 -11.65 -6.06 -23.32
CA ALA A 37 -11.35 -6.11 -24.74
C ALA A 37 -12.61 -6.29 -25.62
N GLN A 38 -13.61 -7.02 -25.14
CA GLN A 38 -14.82 -7.30 -25.92
C GLN A 38 -15.96 -6.31 -25.69
N LEU A 39 -16.11 -5.83 -24.46
CA LEU A 39 -17.26 -5.01 -24.05
C LEU A 39 -16.88 -3.58 -23.69
N GLU A 40 -15.60 -3.23 -23.60
CA GLU A 40 -15.12 -1.92 -23.17
C GLU A 40 -15.80 -1.46 -21.89
N VAL A 41 -15.53 -2.18 -20.80
CA VAL A 41 -16.16 -1.89 -19.50
C VAL A 41 -15.85 -0.46 -19.05
N THR A 42 -16.80 0.17 -18.37
CA THR A 42 -16.69 1.56 -17.89
C THR A 42 -16.20 1.62 -16.46
N GLY A 43 -16.40 0.56 -15.68
CA GLY A 43 -15.94 0.45 -14.31
C GLY A 43 -15.95 -0.98 -13.80
N VAL A 44 -15.39 -1.15 -12.61
CA VAL A 44 -15.28 -2.46 -11.94
C VAL A 44 -15.87 -2.37 -10.53
N ILE A 45 -16.52 -3.45 -10.10
CA ILE A 45 -16.96 -3.69 -8.74
C ILE A 45 -16.14 -4.87 -8.21
N LEU A 46 -15.50 -4.69 -7.07
CA LEU A 46 -14.80 -5.77 -6.39
C LEU A 46 -15.67 -6.32 -5.27
N THR A 47 -15.80 -7.64 -5.14
CA THR A 47 -16.51 -8.28 -4.03
C THR A 47 -15.54 -8.99 -3.10
N LYS A 48 -15.99 -9.27 -1.87
CA LYS A 48 -15.21 -9.97 -0.83
C LYS A 48 -13.87 -9.31 -0.50
N ILE A 49 -13.84 -7.98 -0.47
CA ILE A 49 -12.62 -7.21 -0.18
C ILE A 49 -12.14 -7.40 1.28
N ASP A 50 -13.05 -7.84 2.15
CA ASP A 50 -12.80 -8.24 3.53
C ASP A 50 -11.98 -9.54 3.63
N GLY A 51 -12.13 -10.44 2.65
CA GLY A 51 -11.33 -11.66 2.52
C GLY A 51 -9.98 -11.50 1.83
N ASP A 52 -9.76 -10.38 1.12
CA ASP A 52 -8.49 -10.09 0.44
C ASP A 52 -7.50 -9.40 1.39
N THR A 53 -6.59 -10.20 1.96
CA THR A 53 -5.56 -9.75 2.91
C THR A 53 -4.47 -8.89 2.30
N ARG A 54 -4.34 -8.84 0.97
CA ARG A 54 -3.22 -8.15 0.30
C ARG A 54 -3.65 -7.10 -0.72
N GLY A 55 -4.94 -6.97 -1.03
CA GLY A 55 -5.45 -5.97 -1.98
C GLY A 55 -4.95 -6.16 -3.42
N GLY A 56 -4.36 -7.31 -3.72
CA GLY A 56 -3.64 -7.56 -4.97
C GLY A 56 -4.57 -7.65 -6.18
N ALA A 57 -5.81 -8.11 -5.97
CA ALA A 57 -6.82 -8.17 -7.03
C ALA A 57 -7.21 -6.76 -7.50
N ALA A 58 -7.40 -5.82 -6.57
CA ALA A 58 -7.75 -4.44 -6.88
C ALA A 58 -6.67 -3.77 -7.75
N LEU A 59 -5.40 -3.93 -7.37
CA LEU A 59 -4.27 -3.40 -8.13
C LEU A 59 -4.17 -4.04 -9.51
N SER A 60 -4.27 -5.37 -9.59
CA SER A 60 -4.14 -6.12 -10.84
C SER A 60 -5.22 -5.76 -11.85
N VAL A 61 -6.47 -5.70 -11.40
CA VAL A 61 -7.61 -5.33 -12.25
C VAL A 61 -7.50 -3.89 -12.73
N ARG A 62 -7.15 -2.95 -11.83
CA ARG A 62 -6.95 -1.54 -12.19
C ARG A 62 -5.84 -1.38 -13.23
N HIS A 63 -4.71 -2.06 -13.03
CA HIS A 63 -3.57 -1.98 -13.93
C HIS A 63 -3.88 -2.55 -15.32
N ILE A 64 -4.56 -3.69 -15.38
CA ILE A 64 -4.82 -4.40 -16.65
C ILE A 64 -5.99 -3.80 -17.43
N THR A 65 -7.07 -3.39 -16.77
CA THR A 65 -8.22 -2.82 -17.47
C THR A 65 -8.07 -1.33 -17.75
N GLY A 66 -7.29 -0.61 -16.94
CA GLY A 66 -7.25 0.86 -16.95
C GLY A 66 -8.57 1.51 -16.52
N LYS A 67 -9.56 0.74 -16.05
CA LYS A 67 -10.90 1.23 -15.68
C LYS A 67 -11.02 1.47 -14.18
N PRO A 68 -11.81 2.46 -13.73
CA PRO A 68 -11.92 2.78 -12.32
C PRO A 68 -12.70 1.70 -11.58
N ILE A 69 -12.28 1.39 -10.35
CA ILE A 69 -13.10 0.61 -9.42
C ILE A 69 -14.10 1.58 -8.80
N LYS A 70 -15.39 1.29 -8.94
CA LYS A 70 -16.47 2.17 -8.47
C LYS A 70 -16.98 1.77 -7.08
N PHE A 71 -17.15 0.47 -6.85
CA PHE A 71 -17.70 -0.07 -5.61
C PHE A 71 -16.91 -1.26 -5.10
N THR A 72 -17.00 -1.51 -3.79
CA THR A 72 -16.44 -2.66 -3.09
C THR A 72 -17.49 -3.32 -2.22
N GLY A 73 -17.63 -4.63 -2.33
CA GLY A 73 -18.40 -5.47 -1.41
C GLY A 73 -17.53 -5.90 -0.23
N THR A 74 -17.98 -5.61 0.98
CA THR A 74 -17.29 -5.89 2.26
C THR A 74 -17.93 -7.02 3.08
N GLY A 75 -18.97 -7.66 2.54
CA GLY A 75 -19.70 -8.72 3.22
C GLY A 75 -20.81 -9.33 2.38
N GLU A 76 -21.73 -10.03 3.04
CA GLU A 76 -22.83 -10.79 2.40
C GLU A 76 -24.17 -10.05 2.41
N LYS A 77 -24.35 -9.05 3.28
CA LYS A 77 -25.62 -8.34 3.40
C LYS A 77 -25.78 -7.38 2.22
N ILE A 78 -27.04 -7.04 1.91
CA ILE A 78 -27.40 -6.08 0.86
C ILE A 78 -26.78 -4.70 1.12
N THR A 79 -26.51 -4.38 2.39
CA THR A 79 -25.88 -3.13 2.83
C THR A 79 -24.36 -3.13 2.73
N ASP A 80 -23.73 -4.28 2.49
CA ASP A 80 -22.28 -4.44 2.56
C ASP A 80 -21.62 -4.10 1.20
N ILE A 81 -22.07 -2.99 0.59
CA ILE A 81 -21.52 -2.41 -0.62
C ILE A 81 -21.18 -0.95 -0.37
N GLU A 82 -19.92 -0.59 -0.62
CA GLU A 82 -19.37 0.72 -0.34
C GLU A 82 -18.73 1.33 -1.59
N THR A 83 -18.59 2.65 -1.59
CA THR A 83 -17.83 3.34 -2.65
C THR A 83 -16.35 3.01 -2.51
N PHE A 84 -15.65 2.81 -3.63
CA PHE A 84 -14.22 2.52 -3.59
C PHE A 84 -13.40 3.74 -3.16
N HIS A 85 -12.55 3.56 -2.14
CA HIS A 85 -11.63 4.56 -1.63
C HIS A 85 -10.17 4.15 -1.91
N PRO A 86 -9.50 4.74 -2.93
CA PRO A 86 -8.15 4.35 -3.32
C PRO A 86 -7.12 4.53 -2.21
N ASP A 87 -7.26 5.58 -1.41
CA ASP A 87 -6.43 5.93 -0.26
C ASP A 87 -6.38 4.80 0.78
N ARG A 88 -7.56 4.29 1.18
CA ARG A 88 -7.66 3.16 2.13
C ARG A 88 -7.03 1.89 1.56
N MET A 89 -7.22 1.63 0.28
CA MET A 89 -6.64 0.46 -0.38
C MET A 89 -5.13 0.56 -0.52
N SER A 90 -4.57 1.73 -0.85
CA SER A 90 -3.13 1.91 -0.87
C SER A 90 -2.49 1.69 0.50
N SER A 91 -3.09 2.21 1.58
CA SER A 91 -2.59 1.99 2.94
C SER A 91 -2.62 0.52 3.35
N ARG A 92 -3.66 -0.21 2.92
CA ARG A 92 -3.80 -1.66 3.15
C ARG A 92 -2.75 -2.48 2.39
N ILE A 93 -2.53 -2.18 1.10
CA ILE A 93 -1.55 -2.89 0.26
C ILE A 93 -0.12 -2.62 0.76
N LEU A 94 0.18 -1.36 1.08
CA LEU A 94 1.52 -0.96 1.54
C LEU A 94 1.81 -1.36 2.98
N GLY A 95 0.78 -1.76 3.74
CA GLY A 95 0.89 -2.01 5.17
C GLY A 95 1.63 -0.87 5.86
N MET A 96 1.14 0.37 5.78
CA MET A 96 1.90 1.55 6.25
C MET A 96 2.42 1.44 7.70
N GLY A 97 1.86 0.57 8.55
CA GLY A 97 2.43 0.20 9.85
C GLY A 97 3.73 -0.62 9.76
N ASP A 98 3.85 -1.51 8.79
CA ASP A 98 5.03 -2.33 8.53
C ASP A 98 6.17 -1.52 7.90
N MET A 99 5.88 -0.57 7.00
CA MET A 99 6.92 0.31 6.45
C MET A 99 7.53 1.23 7.52
N LEU A 100 6.72 1.79 8.42
CA LEU A 100 7.23 2.57 9.56
C LEU A 100 8.11 1.70 10.45
N THR A 101 7.67 0.47 10.76
CA THR A 101 8.45 -0.50 11.53
C THR A 101 9.78 -0.87 10.84
N LEU A 102 9.79 -1.00 9.52
CA LEU A 102 11.01 -1.28 8.74
C LEU A 102 11.97 -0.09 8.74
N ILE A 103 11.45 1.14 8.65
CA ILE A 103 12.25 2.37 8.73
C ILE A 103 12.84 2.54 10.15
N GLU A 104 12.05 2.24 11.18
CA GLU A 104 12.49 2.26 12.58
C GLU A 104 13.60 1.23 12.85
N LYS A 105 13.42 -0.02 12.41
CA LYS A 105 14.45 -1.07 12.55
C LYS A 105 15.72 -0.75 11.78
N ALA A 106 15.60 -0.27 10.54
CA ALA A 106 16.75 0.11 9.74
C ALA A 106 17.53 1.29 10.35
N SER A 107 16.83 2.26 10.97
CA SER A 107 17.47 3.36 11.70
C SER A 107 18.19 2.85 12.96
N GLN A 108 17.59 1.92 13.71
CA GLN A 108 18.21 1.33 14.89
C GLN A 108 19.49 0.54 14.58
N GLU A 109 19.47 -0.31 13.54
CA GLU A 109 20.66 -1.06 13.11
C GLU A 109 21.78 -0.12 12.62
N TYR A 110 21.42 0.97 11.94
CA TYR A 110 22.37 1.99 11.49
C TYR A 110 23.01 2.75 12.66
N ASP A 111 22.23 3.10 13.68
CA ASP A 111 22.74 3.77 14.88
C ASP A 111 23.67 2.85 15.70
N GLU A 112 23.37 1.55 15.79
CA GLU A 112 24.22 0.57 16.49
C GLU A 112 25.58 0.39 15.81
N GLN A 113 25.63 0.36 14.48
CA GLN A 113 26.89 0.31 13.72
C GLN A 113 27.73 1.58 13.90
N LYS A 114 27.10 2.76 13.82
CA LYS A 114 27.79 4.04 14.08
C LYS A 114 28.36 4.11 15.49
N ALA A 115 27.62 3.63 16.49
CA ALA A 115 28.08 3.61 17.87
C ALA A 115 29.32 2.72 18.06
N LEU A 116 29.37 1.56 17.37
CA LEU A 116 30.52 0.66 17.38
C LEU A 116 31.76 1.29 16.70
N GLU A 117 31.60 1.89 15.53
CA GLU A 117 32.69 2.57 14.82
C GLU A 117 33.25 3.75 15.64
N MET A 118 32.38 4.51 16.29
CA MET A 118 32.76 5.61 17.16
C MET A 118 33.54 5.13 18.40
N ALA A 119 33.07 4.05 19.04
CA ALA A 119 33.77 3.43 20.16
C ALA A 119 35.16 2.91 19.76
N GLU A 120 35.30 2.38 18.55
CA GLU A 120 36.57 1.89 18.02
C GLU A 120 37.55 3.04 17.72
N LYS A 121 37.08 4.12 17.09
CA LYS A 121 37.87 5.35 16.86
C LYS A 121 38.32 6.01 18.16
N MET A 122 37.48 6.02 19.19
CA MET A 122 37.86 6.50 20.53
C MET A 122 38.94 5.63 21.16
N ARG A 123 38.85 4.29 21.01
CA ARG A 123 39.86 3.35 21.52
C ARG A 123 41.21 3.50 20.80
N GLU A 124 41.17 3.77 19.49
CA GLU A 124 42.36 3.91 18.65
C GLU A 124 42.95 5.33 18.64
N ASN A 125 42.38 6.28 19.40
CA ASN A 125 42.75 7.70 19.41
C ASN A 125 42.73 8.36 18.02
N THR A 126 41.91 7.85 17.11
CA THR A 126 41.72 8.39 15.75
C THR A 126 40.50 9.31 15.64
N PHE A 127 39.81 9.53 16.76
CA PHE A 127 38.70 10.48 16.87
C PHE A 127 39.12 11.90 16.49
N ASP A 128 38.45 12.47 15.50
CA ASP A 128 38.77 13.81 14.98
C ASP A 128 37.63 14.82 15.17
N PHE A 129 37.84 16.04 14.64
CA PHE A 129 36.86 17.12 14.76
C PHE A 129 35.59 16.88 13.93
N ASN A 130 35.68 16.12 12.83
CA ASN A 130 34.51 15.80 12.01
C ASN A 130 33.62 14.79 12.75
N ASP A 131 34.22 13.79 13.42
CA ASP A 131 33.49 12.85 14.27
C ASP A 131 32.73 13.58 15.41
N PHE A 132 33.30 14.67 15.94
CA PHE A 132 32.64 15.51 16.95
C PHE A 132 31.45 16.31 16.39
N ILE A 133 31.56 16.82 15.16
CA ILE A 133 30.45 17.50 14.49
C ILE A 133 29.30 16.53 14.20
N ASP A 134 29.61 15.33 13.70
CA ASP A 134 28.61 14.29 13.45
C ASP A 134 27.85 13.90 14.73
N GLN A 135 28.54 13.88 15.87
CA GLN A 135 27.93 13.65 17.18
C GLN A 135 26.97 14.77 17.58
N LEU A 136 27.34 16.03 17.35
CA LEU A 136 26.49 17.18 17.66
C LEU A 136 25.23 17.22 16.80
N ASP A 137 25.34 16.88 15.52
CA ASP A 137 24.20 16.78 14.62
C ASP A 137 23.24 15.65 15.03
N GLN A 138 23.75 14.52 15.51
CA GLN A 138 22.90 13.46 16.08
C GLN A 138 22.11 13.94 17.30
N VAL A 139 22.75 14.67 18.23
CA VAL A 139 22.06 15.19 19.43
C VAL A 139 20.99 16.23 19.04
N GLN A 140 21.21 17.04 18.02
CA GLN A 140 20.19 17.98 17.52
C GLN A 140 19.00 17.26 16.87
N ASN A 141 19.25 16.13 16.20
CA ASN A 141 18.20 15.36 15.51
C ASN A 141 17.35 14.48 16.45
N MET A 142 17.78 14.25 17.69
CA MET A 142 17.00 13.51 18.70
C MET A 142 15.77 14.27 19.26
N GLY A 143 15.47 15.47 18.74
CA GLY A 143 14.34 16.29 19.16
C GLY A 143 14.66 17.14 20.40
N PRO A 144 13.69 17.95 20.89
CA PRO A 144 13.94 18.85 22.00
C PRO A 144 14.31 18.07 23.26
N MET A 145 15.50 18.35 23.82
CA MET A 145 15.99 17.79 25.09
C MET A 145 15.00 17.93 26.26
N GLU A 146 14.01 18.83 26.15
CA GLU A 146 12.89 18.98 27.09
C GLU A 146 12.02 17.74 27.24
N ASP A 147 11.88 16.90 26.20
CA ASP A 147 11.04 15.70 26.27
C ASP A 147 11.78 14.48 26.83
N LEU A 148 13.11 14.41 26.66
CA LEU A 148 13.96 13.39 27.32
C LEU A 148 14.11 13.64 28.83
N LEU A 149 14.16 14.89 29.27
CA LEU A 149 14.22 15.25 30.70
C LEU A 149 12.94 14.91 31.48
N LYS A 150 11.79 14.75 30.81
CA LYS A 150 10.53 14.31 31.43
C LYS A 150 10.47 12.80 31.69
N MET A 151 11.39 12.01 31.11
CA MET A 151 11.44 10.55 31.26
C MET A 151 12.48 10.07 32.29
N ILE A 152 13.22 11.00 32.91
CA ILE A 152 14.09 10.72 34.07
C ILE A 152 13.27 11.02 35.33
N PRO A 153 13.07 10.04 36.24
CA PRO A 153 12.30 10.27 37.47
C PRO A 153 12.94 11.32 38.40
#